data_AF-A0AAV4ICQ9-F1
#
_entry.id   AF-A0AAV4ICQ9-F1
#
_cell.length_a   1.000
_cell.length_b   1.000
_cell.length_c   1.000
_cell.angle_alpha   90.00
_cell.angle_beta   90.00
_cell.angle_gamma   90.00
#
_symmetry.space_group_name_H-M   'P 1'
#
loop_
_entity.id
_entity.type
_entity.pdbx_description
1 polymer ?
#
loop_
_entity_poly.entity_id
_entity_poly.type
_entity_poly.pdbx_seq_one_letter_code
_entity_poly.pdbx_strand_id
1 'polypeptide(L)'
;MYLSCREDGLHRSGVAIVLDKVTNKSLMEWEPVNNRIIRVRPYPKYTKTSTLQCYAPTDDSLEENKDEFYSQLQNVLSSVQSLISTLS
;
A
#
# COMPACT_ATOMS: atom_id res chain seq x y z
N MET A 1 -9.09 2.04 10.60
CA MET A 1 -8.69 3.01 9.56
C MET A 1 -7.19 3.12 9.64
N TYR A 2 -6.50 2.89 8.52
CA TYR A 2 -5.04 2.93 8.42
C TYR A 2 -4.65 4.06 7.49
N LEU A 3 -3.67 4.87 7.90
CA LEU A 3 -3.31 6.12 7.27
C LEU A 3 -1.80 6.16 7.01
N SER A 4 -1.43 6.45 5.77
CA SER A 4 -0.09 6.92 5.44
C SER A 4 -0.12 8.44 5.46
N CYS A 5 0.22 9.05 6.59
CA CYS A 5 0.27 10.50 6.76
C CYS A 5 1.71 10.92 7.04
N ARG A 6 2.18 12.00 6.38
CA ARG A 6 3.46 12.63 6.74
C ARG A 6 3.34 13.27 8.12
N GLU A 7 4.43 13.21 8.89
CA GLU A 7 4.53 13.85 10.22
C GLU A 7 4.57 15.39 10.12
N ASP A 8 4.79 15.94 8.92
CA ASP A 8 4.97 17.37 8.62
C ASP A 8 3.69 18.26 8.71
N GLY A 9 2.54 17.75 9.18
CA GLY A 9 1.30 18.54 9.39
C GLY A 9 0.61 19.08 8.13
N LEU A 10 1.22 18.92 6.94
CA LEU A 10 0.64 19.24 5.65
C LEU A 10 -0.25 18.09 5.17
N HIS A 11 -1.57 18.26 5.28
CA HIS A 11 -2.61 17.34 4.75
C HIS A 11 -2.65 17.31 3.22
N ARG A 12 -1.55 16.93 2.56
CA ARG A 12 -1.52 16.69 1.11
C ARG A 12 -0.81 15.36 0.84
N SER A 13 -1.44 14.55 -0.01
CA SER A 13 -0.92 13.27 -0.54
C SER A 13 -1.01 12.05 0.39
N GLY A 14 -1.77 12.08 1.49
CA GLY A 14 -1.97 10.90 2.33
C GLY A 14 -3.01 9.93 1.75
N VAL A 15 -2.73 8.63 1.84
CA VAL A 15 -3.66 7.57 1.43
C VAL A 15 -4.21 6.87 2.67
N ALA A 16 -5.51 6.60 2.65
CA ALA A 16 -6.23 5.94 3.73
C ALA A 16 -6.91 4.67 3.22
N ILE A 17 -6.76 3.57 3.97
CA ILE A 17 -7.57 2.36 3.81
C ILE A 17 -8.50 2.24 5.00
N VAL A 18 -9.80 2.11 4.70
CA VAL A 18 -10.82 1.77 5.68
C VAL A 18 -11.20 0.30 5.47
N LEU A 19 -11.04 -0.51 6.52
CA LEU A 19 -11.43 -1.91 6.53
C LEU A 19 -12.72 -2.08 7.34
N ASP A 20 -13.56 -3.03 6.92
CA ASP A 20 -14.69 -3.49 7.72
C ASP A 20 -14.21 -4.08 9.06
N LYS A 21 -15.06 -4.06 10.10
CA LYS A 21 -14.73 -4.58 11.43
C LYS A 21 -14.29 -6.04 11.42
N VAL A 22 -14.83 -6.86 10.52
CA VAL A 22 -14.43 -8.26 10.35
C VAL A 22 -13.05 -8.36 9.71
N THR A 23 -12.83 -7.65 8.60
CA THR A 23 -11.55 -7.62 7.89
C THR A 23 -10.44 -7.02 8.75
N ASN A 24 -10.77 -6.04 9.60
CA ASN A 24 -9.85 -5.42 10.54
C ASN A 24 -9.37 -6.40 11.62
N LYS A 25 -10.25 -7.29 12.11
CA LYS A 25 -9.87 -8.36 13.05
C LYS A 25 -8.99 -9.42 12.40
N SER A 26 -9.17 -9.62 11.11
CA SER A 26 -8.38 -10.57 10.33
C SER A 26 -7.19 -9.90 9.66
N LEU A 27 -6.86 -8.64 9.95
CA LEU A 27 -5.71 -8.00 9.35
C LEU A 27 -4.42 -8.60 9.92
N MET A 28 -3.56 -9.15 9.05
CA MET A 28 -2.26 -9.67 9.50
C MET A 28 -1.22 -8.55 9.56
N GLU A 29 -1.14 -7.79 8.48
CA GLU A 29 -0.05 -6.86 8.26
C GLU A 29 -0.53 -5.68 7.42
N TRP A 30 -0.07 -4.48 7.75
CA TRP A 30 -0.21 -3.30 6.92
C TRP A 30 1.12 -2.54 6.94
N GLU A 31 1.45 -1.95 5.81
CA GLU A 31 2.73 -1.27 5.61
C GLU A 31 2.49 0.00 4.78
N PRO A 32 2.74 1.20 5.36
CA PRO A 32 2.81 2.43 4.60
C PRO A 32 4.17 2.49 3.91
N VAL A 33 4.19 2.20 2.60
CA VAL A 33 5.43 2.20 1.81
C VAL A 33 5.87 3.62 1.49
N ASN A 34 4.90 4.47 1.18
CA ASN A 34 5.11 5.89 0.96
C ASN A 34 3.81 6.64 1.31
N ASN A 35 3.87 7.97 1.32
CA ASN A 35 2.72 8.86 1.49
C ASN A 35 1.56 8.48 0.55
N ARG A 36 1.92 8.02 -0.65
CA ARG A 36 0.99 7.66 -1.74
C ARG A 36 0.75 6.18 -1.94
N ILE A 37 1.41 5.30 -1.19
CA ILE A 37 1.31 3.84 -1.36
C ILE A 37 1.13 3.20 0.01
N ILE A 38 0.01 2.52 0.20
CA ILE A 38 -0.26 1.72 1.39
C ILE A 38 -0.63 0.29 0.97
N ARG A 39 0.04 -0.67 1.59
CA ARG A 39 -0.21 -2.09 1.39
C ARG A 39 -0.88 -2.66 2.63
N VAL A 40 -1.91 -3.47 2.40
CA VAL A 40 -2.68 -4.11 3.46
C VAL A 40 -2.86 -5.57 3.11
N ARG A 41 -2.50 -6.44 4.04
CA ARG A 41 -2.65 -7.88 3.95
C ARG A 41 -3.67 -8.35 4.99
N PRO A 42 -4.96 -8.43 4.59
CA PRO A 42 -5.91 -9.19 5.38
C PRO A 42 -5.60 -10.69 5.31
N TYR A 43 -6.02 -11.42 6.34
CA TYR A 43 -6.15 -12.86 6.40
C TYR A 43 -7.60 -13.24 6.08
N PRO A 44 -7.98 -13.29 4.80
CA PRO A 44 -9.30 -13.78 4.44
C PRO A 44 -9.41 -15.26 4.77
N LYS A 45 -10.63 -15.66 5.17
CA LYS A 45 -10.98 -17.02 5.57
C LYS A 45 -10.87 -18.04 4.41
N TYR A 46 -10.79 -17.58 3.15
CA TYR A 46 -10.88 -18.42 1.96
C TYR A 46 -9.67 -18.31 1.00
N THR A 47 -9.11 -17.12 0.76
CA THR A 47 -8.03 -16.93 -0.23
C THR A 47 -7.11 -15.79 0.15
N LYS A 48 -5.84 -16.02 0.51
CA LYS A 48 -4.91 -14.94 0.91
C LYS A 48 -4.88 -13.82 -0.14
N THR A 49 -5.42 -12.65 0.19
CA THR A 49 -5.50 -11.48 -0.71
C THR A 49 -4.64 -10.36 -0.13
N SER A 50 -3.82 -9.73 -0.96
CA SER A 50 -3.13 -8.48 -0.61
C SER A 50 -3.79 -7.34 -1.36
N THR A 51 -4.18 -6.28 -0.65
CA THR A 51 -4.75 -5.07 -1.25
C THR A 51 -3.70 -3.98 -1.23
N LEU A 52 -3.46 -3.37 -2.39
CA LEU A 52 -2.55 -2.24 -2.55
C LEU A 52 -3.37 -1.03 -2.98
N GLN A 53 -3.30 0.04 -2.20
CA GLN A 53 -3.85 1.32 -2.61
C GLN A 53 -2.70 2.27 -2.92
N CYS A 54 -2.63 2.70 -4.17
CA CYS A 54 -1.66 3.67 -4.63
C CYS A 54 -2.38 4.82 -5.35
N TYR A 55 -1.85 6.04 -5.19
CA TYR A 55 -2.30 7.20 -5.94
C TYR A 55 -1.17 7.70 -6.83
N ALA A 56 -1.40 7.74 -8.14
CA ALA A 56 -0.38 8.11 -9.11
C ALA A 56 0.07 9.57 -8.89
N PRO A 57 1.37 9.87 -9.08
CA PRO A 57 1.85 11.24 -9.13
C PRO A 57 1.14 12.03 -10.24
N THR A 58 0.79 13.29 -9.98
CA THR A 58 0.27 14.24 -10.99
C THR A 58 1.33 14.54 -12.04
N ASP A 59 0.92 14.89 -13.26
CA ASP A 59 1.86 15.08 -14.37
C ASP A 59 2.91 16.19 -14.11
N ASP A 60 2.55 17.20 -13.33
CA ASP A 60 3.46 18.28 -12.90
C ASP A 60 4.55 17.85 -11.90
N SER A 61 4.53 16.60 -11.41
CA SER A 61 5.58 16.14 -10.50
C SER A 61 6.88 15.89 -11.25
N LEU A 62 8.01 16.22 -10.62
CA LEU A 62 9.35 15.91 -11.13
C LEU A 62 9.46 14.45 -11.59
N GLU A 63 10.14 14.24 -12.72
CA GLU A 63 10.34 12.93 -13.32
C GLU A 63 11.02 11.97 -12.34
N GLU A 64 11.99 12.44 -11.56
CA GLU A 64 12.64 11.69 -10.47
C GLU A 64 11.63 11.17 -9.44
N ASN A 65 10.64 11.97 -9.05
CA ASN A 65 9.59 11.55 -8.13
C ASN A 65 8.63 10.53 -8.77
N LYS A 66 8.43 10.59 -10.09
CA LYS A 66 7.64 9.59 -10.83
C LYS A 66 8.40 8.27 -10.88
N ASP A 67 9.68 8.30 -11.25
CA ASP A 67 10.55 7.13 -11.31
C ASP A 67 10.70 6.45 -9.96
N GLU A 68 10.91 7.22 -8.89
CA GLU A 68 10.96 6.68 -7.53
C GLU A 68 9.62 6.00 -7.17
N PHE A 69 8.49 6.63 -7.47
CA PHE A 69 7.17 6.07 -7.22
C PHE A 69 6.94 4.76 -7.96
N TYR A 70 7.25 4.69 -9.26
CA TYR A 70 7.07 3.47 -10.05
C TYR A 70 8.04 2.36 -9.63
N SER A 71 9.27 2.71 -9.25
CA SER A 71 10.25 1.76 -8.71
C SER A 71 9.77 1.16 -7.39
N GLN A 72 9.25 1.99 -6.48
CA GLN A 72 8.66 1.51 -5.22
C GLN A 72 7.42 0.65 -5.47
N LEU A 73 6.53 1.06 -6.36
CA LEU A 73 5.35 0.28 -6.74
C LEU A 73 5.75 -1.11 -7.25
N GLN A 74 6.75 -1.18 -8.12
CA GLN A 74 7.27 -2.44 -8.65
C GLN A 74 7.84 -3.33 -7.55
N ASN A 75 8.59 -2.77 -6.61
CA ASN A 75 9.12 -3.54 -5.46
C ASN A 75 8.01 -4.13 -4.59
N VAL A 76 6.93 -3.37 -4.36
CA VAL A 76 5.79 -3.86 -3.58
C VAL A 76 5.05 -4.98 -4.31
N LEU A 77 4.87 -4.85 -5.63
CA LEU A 77 4.27 -5.90 -6.46
C LEU A 77 5.12 -7.17 -6.46
N SER A 78 6.44 -7.04 -6.63
CA SER A 78 7.39 -8.15 -6.56
C SER A 78 7.37 -8.83 -5.19
N SER A 79 7.27 -8.07 -4.10
CA SER A 79 7.13 -8.60 -2.74
C SER A 79 5.83 -9.40 -2.58
N VAL A 80 4.70 -8.88 -3.07
CA VAL A 80 3.42 -9.61 -3.06
C VAL A 80 3.50 -10.89 -3.88
N GLN A 81 4.13 -10.84 -5.06
CA GLN A 81 4.28 -12.00 -5.95
C GLN A 81 5.20 -13.06 -5.34
N SER A 82 6.34 -12.66 -4.76
CA SER A 82 7.25 -13.57 -4.05
C SER A 82 6.54 -14.31 -2.92
N LEU A 83 5.69 -13.60 -2.16
CA LEU A 83 4.90 -14.16 -1.07
C LEU A 83 3.82 -15.15 -1.54
N ILE A 84 3.41 -15.08 -2.81
CA ILE A 84 2.53 -16.08 -3.44
C ILE A 84 3.36 -17.31 -3.85
N SER A 85 4.56 -17.11 -4.40
CA SER A 85 5.45 -18.19 -4.87
C SER A 85 6.12 -18.99 -3.75
N THR A 86 6.34 -18.43 -2.56
CA THR A 86 6.88 -19.21 -1.41
C THR A 86 5.86 -20.22 -0.85
N LEU A 87 4.63 -20.21 -1.34
CA LEU A 87 3.53 -21.05 -0.90
C LEU A 87 3.07 -22.08 -1.96
N SER A 88 3.78 -22.20 -3.10
CA SER A 88 3.63 -23.28 -4.09
C SER A 88 4.78 -24.26 -4.01
#